data_AF-A0A954U407-F1
#
_entry.id   AF-A0A954U407-F1
#
_cell.length_a   1.000
_cell.length_b   1.000
_cell.length_c   1.000
_cell.angle_alpha   90.00
_cell.angle_beta   90.00
_cell.angle_gamma   90.00
#
_symmetry.space_group_name_H-M   'P 1'
#
loop_
_entity.id
_entity.type
_entity.pdbx_description
1 polymer ?
#
loop_
_entity_poly.entity_id
_entity_poly.type
_entity_poly.pdbx_seq_one_letter_code
_entity_poly.pdbx_strand_id
1 'polypeptide(L)'
;MKQICYATIIWALLAFACHAADPLPSWNDSDSKKSIIGFVEKVTNEDSTDFVAVPERIATFDNDGTLWSEQPMYFQAFYIFDRIKALAPEHPEWKETEPFASVLKGDLKTAFAGGEKALLEMTMATHAGLTSEEFDKLVRDWLATAKHPKTGLAYNQMVYKPMLELLAYFRANDFKTFIVSGGGIDFMRVFAEETYGIPPEQV
;
A
#
# COMPACT_ATOMS: atom_id res chain seq x y z
N MET A 1 26.31 45.70 64.64
CA MET A 1 25.38 44.64 64.17
C MET A 1 25.03 44.93 62.72
N LYS A 2 25.64 44.22 61.76
CA LYS A 2 25.28 44.28 60.34
C LYS A 2 24.78 42.89 59.95
N GLN A 3 23.49 42.75 59.69
CA GLN A 3 22.90 41.52 59.17
C GLN A 3 23.10 41.47 57.67
N ILE A 4 23.72 40.40 57.19
CA ILE A 4 23.86 40.06 55.77
C ILE A 4 22.73 39.06 55.48
N CYS A 5 21.75 39.47 54.68
CA CYS A 5 20.72 38.57 54.15
C CYS A 5 21.25 37.87 52.90
N TYR A 6 21.49 36.56 53.00
CA TYR A 6 21.73 35.71 51.84
C TYR A 6 20.38 35.35 51.21
N ALA A 7 20.13 35.83 49.99
CA ALA A 7 19.00 35.39 49.19
C ALA A 7 19.42 34.14 48.40
N THR A 8 18.94 32.98 48.83
CA THR A 8 19.14 31.70 48.12
C THR A 8 18.14 31.63 46.97
N ILE A 9 18.63 31.76 45.73
CA ILE A 9 17.82 31.54 44.53
C ILE A 9 17.78 30.03 44.27
N ILE A 10 16.61 29.41 44.41
CA ILE A 10 16.37 28.01 44.06
C ILE A 10 15.99 27.98 42.58
N TRP A 11 16.88 27.43 41.73
CA TRP A 11 16.56 27.08 40.35
C TRP A 11 15.80 25.75 40.34
N ALA A 12 14.52 25.79 40.00
CA ALA A 12 13.74 24.59 39.71
C ALA A 12 14.06 24.10 38.30
N LEU A 13 14.75 22.95 38.19
CA LEU A 13 14.94 22.24 36.93
C LEU A 13 13.60 21.57 36.54
N LEU A 14 12.90 22.17 35.58
CA LEU A 14 11.79 21.51 34.88
C LEU A 14 12.38 20.48 33.93
N ALA A 15 12.35 19.20 34.33
CA ALA A 15 12.62 18.09 33.44
C ALA A 15 11.45 17.96 32.46
N PHE A 16 11.61 18.50 31.25
CA PHE A 16 10.75 18.15 30.12
C PHE A 16 11.09 16.72 29.70
N ALA A 17 10.27 15.75 30.13
CA ALA A 17 10.27 14.42 29.55
C ALA A 17 9.77 14.54 28.10
N CYS A 18 10.69 14.55 27.15
CA CYS A 18 10.37 14.34 25.75
C CYS A 18 9.81 12.91 25.63
N HIS A 19 8.48 12.77 25.64
CA HIS A 19 7.88 11.52 25.20
C HIS A 19 8.19 11.37 23.72
N ALA A 20 8.89 10.30 23.35
CA ALA A 20 9.00 9.92 21.96
C ALA A 20 7.57 9.84 21.39
N ALA A 21 7.37 10.45 20.22
CA ALA A 21 6.09 10.36 19.54
C ALA A 21 5.75 8.88 19.30
N ASP A 22 4.49 8.49 19.51
CA ASP A 22 4.04 7.12 19.24
C ASP A 22 4.36 6.77 17.77
N PRO A 23 5.22 5.77 17.51
CA PRO A 23 5.64 5.45 16.14
C PRO A 23 4.51 4.88 15.28
N LEU A 24 3.42 4.37 15.90
CA LEU A 24 2.30 3.70 15.23
C LEU A 24 0.95 4.22 15.77
N PRO A 25 0.62 5.50 15.54
CA PRO A 25 -0.49 6.19 16.23
C PRO A 25 -1.89 5.70 15.85
N SER A 26 -2.07 5.11 14.67
CA SER A 26 -3.36 4.52 14.25
C SER A 26 -3.51 3.04 14.65
N TRP A 27 -2.52 2.47 15.34
CA TRP A 27 -2.60 1.13 15.91
C TRP A 27 -3.09 1.18 17.36
N ASN A 28 -4.14 0.42 17.66
CA ASN A 28 -4.59 0.22 19.04
C ASN A 28 -3.48 -0.42 19.89
N ASP A 29 -3.51 -0.17 21.20
CA ASP A 29 -2.65 -0.88 22.15
C ASP A 29 -3.04 -2.37 22.17
N SER A 30 -2.27 -3.16 21.42
CA SER A 30 -2.58 -4.54 21.06
C SER A 30 -1.29 -5.36 21.04
N ASP A 31 -1.43 -6.68 21.15
CA ASP A 31 -0.29 -7.59 21.09
C ASP A 31 0.47 -7.48 19.77
N SER A 32 -0.23 -7.21 18.65
CA SER A 32 0.40 -6.96 17.35
C SER A 32 1.27 -5.70 17.36
N LYS A 33 0.76 -4.57 17.87
CA LYS A 33 1.55 -3.32 17.98
C LYS A 33 2.80 -3.53 18.84
N LYS A 34 2.63 -4.18 20.00
CA LYS A 34 3.74 -4.49 20.92
C LYS A 34 4.78 -5.41 20.28
N SER A 35 4.33 -6.43 19.56
CA SER A 35 5.21 -7.38 18.86
C SER A 35 6.01 -6.72 17.74
N ILE A 36 5.37 -5.84 16.96
CA ILE A 36 6.04 -5.07 15.90
C ILE A 36 7.14 -4.18 16.50
N ILE A 37 6.80 -3.38 17.50
CA ILE A 37 7.76 -2.44 18.12
C ILE A 37 8.90 -3.23 18.76
N GLY A 38 8.58 -4.24 19.58
CA GLY A 38 9.59 -5.05 20.25
C GLY A 38 10.48 -5.83 19.28
N PHE A 39 9.95 -6.32 18.16
CA PHE A 39 10.76 -6.94 17.11
C PHE A 39 11.76 -5.95 16.52
N VAL A 40 11.31 -4.76 16.13
CA VAL A 40 12.18 -3.73 15.54
C VAL A 40 13.26 -3.32 16.52
N GLU A 41 12.90 -2.99 17.78
CA GLU A 41 13.87 -2.64 18.83
C GLU A 41 14.91 -3.75 19.05
N LYS A 42 14.48 -5.01 19.02
CA LYS A 42 15.36 -6.17 19.24
C LYS A 42 16.37 -6.35 18.10
N VAL A 43 15.95 -6.19 16.84
CA VAL A 43 16.82 -6.47 15.68
C VAL A 43 17.63 -5.25 15.24
N THR A 44 17.31 -4.04 15.71
CA THR A 44 18.06 -2.82 15.40
C THR A 44 19.07 -2.44 16.47
N ASN A 45 18.98 -3.03 17.67
CA ASN A 45 19.93 -2.83 18.76
C ASN A 45 21.22 -3.61 18.54
N GLU A 46 22.36 -2.93 18.36
CA GLU A 46 23.69 -3.55 18.12
C GLU A 46 24.17 -4.47 19.25
N ASP A 47 23.70 -4.27 20.48
CA ASP A 47 24.03 -5.11 21.63
C ASP A 47 23.13 -6.36 21.75
N SER A 48 22.11 -6.47 20.90
CA SER A 48 21.18 -7.59 20.88
C SER A 48 21.78 -8.83 20.22
N THR A 49 21.50 -10.00 20.79
CA THR A 49 21.85 -11.29 20.16
C THR A 49 21.10 -11.55 18.85
N ASP A 50 20.05 -10.78 18.59
CA ASP A 50 19.21 -10.87 17.40
C ASP A 50 19.41 -9.68 16.46
N PHE A 51 20.48 -8.89 16.67
CA PHE A 51 20.83 -7.78 15.79
C PHE A 51 20.92 -8.24 14.33
N VAL A 52 20.26 -7.49 13.45
CA VAL A 52 20.32 -7.68 12.00
C VAL A 52 21.03 -6.48 11.39
N ALA A 53 22.10 -6.73 10.64
CA ALA A 53 22.84 -5.69 9.95
C ALA A 53 21.94 -4.99 8.91
N VAL A 54 22.11 -3.66 8.75
CA VAL A 54 21.26 -2.83 7.87
C VAL A 54 21.02 -3.44 6.47
N PRO A 55 22.02 -3.99 5.76
CA PRO A 55 21.80 -4.58 4.43
C PRO A 55 20.82 -5.77 4.40
N GLU A 56 20.61 -6.44 5.53
CA GLU A 56 19.77 -7.63 5.70
C GLU A 56 18.36 -7.31 6.22
N ARG A 57 18.09 -6.05 6.58
CA ARG A 57 16.79 -5.59 7.10
C ARG A 57 15.78 -5.45 5.96
N ILE A 58 15.20 -6.57 5.52
CA ILE A 58 14.19 -6.61 4.46
C ILE A 58 12.82 -6.94 5.05
N ALA A 59 11.84 -6.07 4.82
CA ALA A 59 10.44 -6.31 5.15
C ALA A 59 9.62 -6.42 3.86
N THR A 60 8.80 -7.47 3.72
CA THR A 60 7.95 -7.69 2.55
C THR A 60 6.48 -7.57 2.95
N PHE A 61 5.68 -6.96 2.08
CA PHE A 61 4.25 -6.74 2.26
C PHE A 61 3.51 -7.18 1.00
N ASP A 62 2.42 -7.91 1.14
CA ASP A 62 1.46 -8.01 0.04
C ASP A 62 0.76 -6.64 -0.15
N ASN A 63 0.14 -6.40 -1.32
CA ASN A 63 -0.59 -5.17 -1.61
C ASN A 63 -2.10 -5.33 -1.37
N ASP A 64 -2.75 -6.20 -2.14
CA ASP A 64 -4.19 -6.45 -2.06
C ASP A 64 -4.55 -7.06 -0.70
N GLY A 65 -5.55 -6.49 -0.02
CA GLY A 65 -5.97 -6.94 1.31
C GLY A 65 -5.00 -6.61 2.45
N THR A 66 -3.79 -6.15 2.15
CA THR A 66 -2.72 -5.90 3.13
C THR A 66 -2.30 -4.43 3.22
N LEU A 67 -2.03 -3.72 2.12
CA LEU A 67 -1.72 -2.28 2.11
C LEU A 67 -2.95 -1.44 1.74
N TRP A 68 -3.82 -1.99 0.89
CA TRP A 68 -5.11 -1.40 0.53
C TRP A 68 -6.24 -2.43 0.53
N SER A 69 -7.48 -1.96 0.37
CA SER A 69 -8.64 -2.84 0.28
C SER A 69 -8.65 -3.65 -1.02
N GLU A 70 -9.19 -4.86 -0.95
CA GLU A 70 -9.41 -5.77 -2.09
C GLU A 70 -10.89 -6.16 -2.23
N GLN A 71 -11.78 -5.47 -1.52
CA GLN A 71 -13.20 -5.80 -1.50
C GLN A 71 -13.98 -4.82 -2.37
N PRO A 72 -15.00 -5.29 -3.12
CA PRO A 72 -15.45 -6.69 -3.24
C PRO A 72 -14.56 -7.56 -4.13
N MET A 73 -13.53 -6.99 -4.74
CA MET A 73 -12.54 -7.66 -5.57
C MET A 73 -11.28 -6.80 -5.73
N TYR A 74 -10.20 -7.41 -6.22
CA TYR A 74 -8.93 -6.74 -6.52
C TYR A 74 -9.12 -5.48 -7.37
N PHE A 75 -8.45 -4.39 -7.01
CA PHE A 75 -8.61 -3.12 -7.72
C PHE A 75 -8.12 -3.16 -9.16
N GLN A 76 -7.09 -3.97 -9.45
CA GLN A 76 -6.66 -4.22 -10.82
C GLN A 76 -7.75 -4.90 -11.68
N ALA A 77 -8.63 -5.72 -11.09
CA ALA A 77 -9.75 -6.30 -11.83
C ALA A 77 -10.77 -5.23 -12.24
N PHE A 78 -11.06 -4.25 -11.37
CA PHE A 78 -11.87 -3.09 -11.75
C PHE A 78 -11.25 -2.31 -12.90
N TYR A 79 -9.93 -2.08 -12.85
CA TYR A 79 -9.19 -1.44 -13.94
C TYR A 79 -9.36 -2.20 -15.26
N ILE A 80 -9.14 -3.52 -15.26
CA ILE A 80 -9.32 -4.38 -16.44
C ILE A 80 -10.74 -4.26 -16.99
N PHE A 81 -11.77 -4.22 -16.13
CA PHE A 81 -13.16 -4.10 -16.57
C PHE A 81 -13.48 -2.76 -17.21
N ASP A 82 -12.94 -1.68 -16.67
CA ASP A 82 -13.13 -0.37 -17.26
C ASP A 82 -12.35 -0.25 -18.58
N ARG A 83 -11.19 -0.90 -18.70
CA ARG A 83 -10.47 -1.05 -19.98
C ARG A 83 -11.28 -1.84 -21.01
N ILE A 84 -11.91 -2.95 -20.63
CA ILE A 84 -12.80 -3.72 -21.52
C ILE A 84 -13.94 -2.83 -22.04
N LYS A 85 -14.61 -2.09 -21.14
CA LYS A 85 -15.70 -1.18 -21.54
C LYS A 85 -15.21 -0.07 -22.48
N ALA A 86 -14.01 0.48 -22.23
CA ALA A 86 -13.43 1.54 -23.06
C ALA A 86 -13.07 1.05 -24.47
N LEU A 87 -12.58 -0.19 -24.59
CA LEU A 87 -12.17 -0.80 -25.86
C LEU A 87 -13.34 -1.49 -26.61
N ALA A 88 -14.46 -1.77 -25.95
CA ALA A 88 -15.61 -2.45 -26.55
C ALA A 88 -16.15 -1.83 -27.87
N PRO A 89 -16.11 -0.52 -28.11
CA PRO A 89 -16.48 0.05 -29.42
C PRO A 89 -15.62 -0.44 -30.59
N GLU A 90 -14.36 -0.81 -30.32
CA GLU A 90 -13.41 -1.33 -31.30
C GLU A 90 -13.47 -2.87 -31.42
N HIS A 91 -14.15 -3.52 -30.48
CA HIS A 91 -14.28 -4.97 -30.36
C HIS A 91 -15.76 -5.41 -30.30
N PRO A 92 -16.51 -5.32 -31.42
CA PRO A 92 -17.93 -5.69 -31.44
C PRO A 92 -18.18 -7.16 -31.06
N GLU A 93 -17.21 -8.05 -31.29
CA GLU A 93 -17.25 -9.48 -30.94
C GLU A 93 -17.32 -9.72 -29.42
N TRP A 94 -16.84 -8.79 -28.60
CA TRP A 94 -16.87 -8.91 -27.14
C TRP A 94 -18.28 -8.89 -26.54
N LYS A 95 -19.29 -8.47 -27.31
CA LYS A 95 -20.69 -8.55 -26.87
C LYS A 95 -21.19 -9.99 -26.70
N GLU A 96 -20.61 -10.91 -27.45
CA GLU A 96 -20.99 -12.33 -27.49
C GLU A 96 -19.87 -13.27 -27.00
N THR A 97 -18.62 -12.77 -26.89
CA THR A 97 -17.46 -13.57 -26.50
C THR A 97 -17.20 -13.47 -24.99
N GLU A 98 -17.20 -14.60 -24.30
CA GLU A 98 -16.79 -14.66 -22.88
C GLU A 98 -15.27 -14.64 -22.74
N PRO A 99 -14.70 -14.05 -21.66
CA PRO A 99 -15.41 -13.45 -20.50
C PRO A 99 -15.88 -12.01 -20.70
N PHE A 100 -15.59 -11.39 -21.85
CA PHE A 100 -15.86 -9.97 -22.11
C PHE A 100 -17.36 -9.64 -22.07
N ALA A 101 -18.19 -10.51 -22.64
CA ALA A 101 -19.64 -10.33 -22.68
C ALA A 101 -20.23 -10.21 -21.28
N SER A 102 -19.77 -11.04 -20.34
CA SER A 102 -20.17 -10.97 -18.93
C SER A 102 -19.74 -9.66 -18.27
N VAL A 103 -18.51 -9.19 -18.52
CA VAL A 103 -18.03 -7.89 -18.02
C VAL A 103 -18.91 -6.75 -18.52
N LEU A 104 -19.23 -6.73 -19.81
CA LEU A 104 -20.07 -5.70 -20.42
C LEU A 104 -21.51 -5.72 -19.90
N LYS A 105 -22.02 -6.88 -19.50
CA LYS A 105 -23.34 -7.07 -18.88
C LYS A 105 -23.33 -6.79 -17.36
N GLY A 106 -22.16 -6.59 -16.76
CA GLY A 106 -22.00 -6.43 -15.30
C GLY A 106 -22.15 -7.74 -14.51
N ASP A 107 -22.11 -8.90 -15.17
CA ASP A 107 -22.16 -10.21 -14.53
C ASP A 107 -20.75 -10.67 -14.14
N LEU A 108 -20.24 -10.09 -13.05
CA LEU A 108 -18.89 -10.39 -12.58
C LEU A 108 -18.73 -11.87 -12.21
N LYS A 109 -19.78 -12.51 -11.69
CA LYS A 109 -19.72 -13.93 -11.31
C LYS A 109 -19.41 -14.79 -12.53
N THR A 110 -20.08 -14.56 -13.65
CA THR A 110 -19.83 -15.30 -14.89
C THR A 110 -18.49 -14.90 -15.53
N ALA A 111 -18.11 -13.61 -15.46
CA ALA A 111 -16.81 -13.15 -15.95
C ALA A 111 -15.62 -13.88 -15.28
N PHE A 112 -15.74 -14.24 -14.01
CA PHE A 112 -14.71 -15.02 -13.28
C PHE A 112 -14.92 -16.53 -13.28
N ALA A 113 -15.93 -17.07 -13.97
CA ALA A 113 -16.18 -18.51 -13.94
C ALA A 113 -14.99 -19.34 -14.46
N GLY A 114 -14.16 -18.76 -15.34
CA GLY A 114 -12.92 -19.36 -15.83
C GLY A 114 -11.69 -19.19 -14.92
N GLY A 115 -11.85 -18.56 -13.75
CA GLY A 115 -10.78 -18.32 -12.78
C GLY A 115 -9.61 -17.52 -13.35
N GLU A 116 -8.39 -17.93 -13.01
CA GLU A 116 -7.13 -17.29 -13.46
C GLU A 116 -7.03 -17.19 -14.99
N LYS A 117 -7.50 -18.19 -15.74
CA LYS A 117 -7.46 -18.16 -17.21
C LYS A 117 -8.30 -17.02 -17.77
N ALA A 118 -9.50 -16.79 -17.22
CA ALA A 118 -10.36 -15.69 -17.65
C ALA A 118 -9.71 -14.34 -17.31
N LEU A 119 -9.10 -14.21 -16.13
CA LEU A 119 -8.37 -13.00 -15.75
C LEU A 119 -7.18 -12.72 -16.66
N LEU A 120 -6.40 -13.75 -17.01
CA LEU A 120 -5.27 -13.64 -17.93
C LEU A 120 -5.73 -13.23 -19.33
N GLU A 121 -6.80 -13.85 -19.85
CA GLU A 121 -7.37 -13.52 -21.16
C GLU A 121 -7.82 -12.06 -21.23
N MET A 122 -8.53 -11.58 -20.21
CA MET A 122 -8.94 -10.18 -20.11
C MET A 122 -7.75 -9.23 -20.01
N THR A 123 -6.74 -9.59 -19.21
CA THR A 123 -5.52 -8.79 -19.03
C THR A 123 -4.76 -8.67 -20.35
N MET A 124 -4.58 -9.77 -21.07
CA MET A 124 -3.92 -9.77 -22.38
C MET A 124 -4.69 -8.94 -23.39
N ALA A 125 -6.01 -9.12 -23.50
CA ALA A 125 -6.83 -8.39 -24.47
C ALA A 125 -6.88 -6.87 -24.24
N THR A 126 -6.70 -6.42 -22.99
CA THR A 126 -6.79 -4.99 -22.64
C THR A 126 -5.47 -4.24 -22.68
N HIS A 127 -4.34 -4.95 -22.71
CA HIS A 127 -3.00 -4.36 -22.58
C HIS A 127 -1.99 -4.82 -23.63
N ALA A 128 -2.25 -5.90 -24.37
CA ALA A 128 -1.33 -6.38 -25.38
C ALA A 128 -1.06 -5.30 -26.44
N GLY A 129 0.21 -5.10 -26.76
CA GLY A 129 0.64 -4.11 -27.75
C GLY A 129 0.91 -2.72 -27.19
N LEU A 130 0.60 -2.45 -25.92
CA LEU A 130 1.01 -1.22 -25.25
C LEU A 130 2.50 -1.26 -24.89
N THR A 131 3.16 -0.12 -25.03
CA THR A 131 4.43 0.14 -24.35
C THR A 131 4.20 0.33 -22.85
N SER A 132 5.26 0.18 -22.04
CA SER A 132 5.18 0.43 -20.60
C SER A 132 4.73 1.87 -20.30
N GLU A 133 5.19 2.87 -21.07
CA GLU A 133 4.80 4.27 -20.89
C GLU A 133 3.30 4.51 -21.16
N GLU A 134 2.75 3.87 -22.20
CA GLU A 134 1.31 3.95 -22.50
C GLU A 134 0.48 3.25 -21.43
N PHE A 135 0.91 2.08 -20.97
CA PHE A 135 0.25 1.36 -19.87
C PHE A 135 0.26 2.20 -18.59
N ASP A 136 1.41 2.75 -18.21
CA ASP A 136 1.56 3.61 -17.04
C ASP A 136 0.60 4.80 -17.10
N LYS A 137 0.52 5.45 -18.27
CA LYS A 137 -0.40 6.56 -18.48
C LYS A 137 -1.85 6.14 -18.29
N LEU A 138 -2.27 5.01 -18.85
CA LEU A 138 -3.64 4.51 -18.69
C LEU A 138 -3.99 4.20 -17.24
N VAL A 139 -3.05 3.62 -16.48
CA VAL A 139 -3.25 3.36 -15.05
C VAL A 139 -3.35 4.66 -14.26
N ARG A 140 -2.48 5.65 -14.52
CA ARG A 140 -2.56 6.98 -13.87
C ARG A 140 -3.88 7.67 -14.15
N ASP A 141 -4.30 7.70 -15.42
CA ASP A 141 -5.56 8.33 -15.83
C ASP A 141 -6.78 7.65 -15.20
N TRP A 142 -6.75 6.31 -15.09
CA TRP A 142 -7.78 5.56 -14.40
C TRP A 142 -7.80 5.85 -12.90
N LEU A 143 -6.65 5.80 -12.21
CA LEU A 143 -6.57 6.09 -10.77
C LEU A 143 -7.03 7.51 -10.42
N ALA A 144 -6.84 8.48 -11.32
CA ALA A 144 -7.25 9.86 -11.11
C ALA A 144 -8.79 10.06 -11.13
N THR A 145 -9.54 9.16 -11.74
CA THR A 145 -10.98 9.35 -12.01
C THR A 145 -11.86 8.23 -11.47
N ALA A 146 -11.36 7.00 -11.44
CA ALA A 146 -12.08 5.82 -11.01
C ALA A 146 -12.34 5.84 -9.50
N LYS A 147 -13.54 5.41 -9.13
CA LYS A 147 -14.02 5.40 -7.75
C LYS A 147 -14.58 4.04 -7.42
N HIS A 148 -14.29 3.58 -6.21
CA HIS A 148 -14.80 2.32 -5.72
C HIS A 148 -16.33 2.38 -5.58
N PRO A 149 -17.09 1.40 -6.13
CA PRO A 149 -18.53 1.52 -6.33
C PRO A 149 -19.35 1.62 -5.05
N LYS A 150 -18.85 1.09 -3.93
CA LYS A 150 -19.57 1.11 -2.64
C LYS A 150 -19.19 2.29 -1.75
N THR A 151 -17.92 2.72 -1.79
CA THR A 151 -17.40 3.75 -0.87
C THR A 151 -17.35 5.13 -1.52
N GLY A 152 -17.31 5.20 -2.86
CA GLY A 152 -17.16 6.44 -3.62
C GLY A 152 -15.78 7.10 -3.51
N LEU A 153 -14.82 6.44 -2.86
CA LEU A 153 -13.44 6.91 -2.72
C LEU A 153 -12.61 6.52 -3.94
N ALA A 154 -11.57 7.29 -4.24
CA ALA A 154 -10.55 6.87 -5.20
C ALA A 154 -9.81 5.64 -4.67
N TYR A 155 -9.40 4.74 -5.56
CA TYR A 155 -8.80 3.47 -5.17
C TYR A 155 -7.48 3.66 -4.38
N ASN A 156 -6.63 4.60 -4.80
CA ASN A 156 -5.41 4.97 -4.08
C ASN A 156 -5.64 5.70 -2.73
N GLN A 157 -6.89 6.00 -2.38
CA GLN A 157 -7.27 6.50 -1.05
C GLN A 157 -7.82 5.40 -0.14
N MET A 158 -8.13 4.21 -0.68
CA MET A 158 -8.61 3.06 0.08
C MET A 158 -7.47 2.25 0.69
N VAL A 159 -6.45 2.96 1.19
CA VAL A 159 -5.26 2.42 1.83
C VAL A 159 -5.45 2.31 3.33
N TYR A 160 -4.80 1.35 3.96
CA TYR A 160 -4.87 1.21 5.41
C TYR A 160 -3.87 2.16 6.06
N LYS A 161 -4.39 3.23 6.68
CA LYS A 161 -3.57 4.22 7.41
C LYS A 161 -2.57 3.59 8.39
N PRO A 162 -2.93 2.58 9.21
CA PRO A 162 -1.97 1.90 10.09
C PRO A 162 -0.78 1.28 9.32
N MET A 163 -1.00 0.80 8.09
CA MET A 163 0.05 0.18 7.28
C MET A 163 1.00 1.21 6.66
N LEU A 164 0.51 2.42 6.34
CA LEU A 164 1.40 3.53 5.93
C LEU A 164 2.35 3.93 7.07
N GLU A 165 1.85 3.94 8.30
CA GLU A 165 2.66 4.20 9.50
C GLU A 165 3.67 3.08 9.73
N LEU A 166 3.24 1.83 9.55
CA LEU A 166 4.13 0.67 9.68
C LEU A 166 5.28 0.72 8.66
N LEU A 167 4.98 0.99 7.39
CA LEU A 167 5.97 1.17 6.34
C LEU A 167 6.97 2.29 6.69
N ALA A 168 6.47 3.44 7.16
CA ALA A 168 7.32 4.55 7.60
C ALA A 168 8.19 4.16 8.80
N TYR A 169 7.64 3.42 9.77
CA TYR A 169 8.36 2.96 10.95
C TYR A 169 9.50 1.99 10.59
N PHE A 170 9.24 1.02 9.72
CA PHE A 170 10.28 0.11 9.21
C PHE A 170 11.41 0.89 8.51
N ARG A 171 11.08 1.82 7.60
CA ARG A 171 12.09 2.64 6.91
C ARG A 171 12.87 3.56 7.85
N ALA A 172 12.23 4.12 8.88
CA ALA A 172 12.89 4.93 9.91
C ALA A 172 13.90 4.12 10.76
N ASN A 173 13.85 2.78 10.69
CA ASN A 173 14.76 1.86 11.34
C ASN A 173 15.65 1.09 10.34
N ASP A 174 15.88 1.70 9.17
CA ASP A 174 16.76 1.21 8.10
C ASP A 174 16.33 -0.10 7.43
N PHE A 175 15.05 -0.46 7.51
CA PHE A 175 14.53 -1.54 6.68
C PHE A 175 14.26 -1.08 5.25
N LYS A 176 14.52 -1.97 4.29
CA LYS A 176 13.97 -1.87 2.94
C LYS A 176 12.59 -2.52 2.91
N THR A 177 11.60 -1.82 2.40
CA THR A 177 10.19 -2.27 2.36
C THR A 177 9.82 -2.65 0.93
N PHE A 178 9.56 -3.93 0.68
CA PHE A 178 9.19 -4.47 -0.63
C PHE A 178 7.71 -4.81 -0.70
N ILE A 179 7.11 -4.64 -1.88
CA ILE A 179 5.84 -5.29 -2.22
C ILE A 179 6.14 -6.66 -2.82
N VAL A 180 5.45 -7.69 -2.34
CA VAL A 180 5.45 -9.03 -2.92
C VAL A 180 4.01 -9.46 -3.08
N SER A 181 3.47 -9.31 -4.29
CA SER A 181 2.04 -9.50 -4.55
C SER A 181 1.78 -10.37 -5.78
N GLY A 182 0.59 -10.96 -5.83
CA GLY A 182 0.07 -11.62 -7.03
C GLY A 182 -0.50 -10.65 -8.07
N GLY A 183 -0.63 -9.36 -7.73
CA GLY A 183 -1.05 -8.31 -8.66
C GLY A 183 0.00 -7.99 -9.73
N GLY A 184 -0.41 -7.28 -10.78
CA GLY A 184 0.48 -6.86 -11.86
C GLY A 184 1.54 -5.87 -11.38
N ILE A 185 2.81 -6.24 -11.56
CA ILE A 185 3.97 -5.42 -11.16
C ILE A 185 3.93 -4.01 -11.76
N ASP A 186 3.68 -3.88 -13.06
CA ASP A 186 3.65 -2.58 -13.73
C ASP A 186 2.44 -1.74 -13.28
N PHE A 187 1.32 -2.38 -12.92
CA PHE A 187 0.16 -1.68 -12.38
C PHE A 187 0.47 -1.04 -11.02
N MET A 188 1.15 -1.78 -10.14
CA MET A 188 1.52 -1.27 -8.81
C MET A 188 2.61 -0.19 -8.86
N ARG A 189 3.62 -0.36 -9.72
CA ARG A 189 4.73 0.60 -9.88
C ARG A 189 4.28 2.02 -10.21
N VAL A 190 3.13 2.16 -10.87
CA VAL A 190 2.56 3.46 -11.23
C VAL A 190 2.23 4.33 -10.01
N PHE A 191 1.80 3.74 -8.90
CA PHE A 191 1.30 4.48 -7.73
C PHE A 191 2.01 4.16 -6.41
N ALA A 192 2.74 3.04 -6.31
CA ALA A 192 3.31 2.56 -5.06
C ALA A 192 4.27 3.56 -4.40
N GLU A 193 5.08 4.28 -5.18
CA GLU A 193 6.02 5.26 -4.63
C GLU A 193 5.29 6.44 -3.99
N GLU A 194 4.34 7.04 -4.71
CA GLU A 194 3.55 8.17 -4.20
C GLU A 194 2.66 7.76 -3.02
N THR A 195 2.09 6.57 -3.07
CA THR A 195 1.08 6.11 -2.09
C THR A 195 1.70 5.49 -0.84
N TYR A 196 2.76 4.70 -1.01
CA TYR A 196 3.36 3.88 0.05
C TYR A 196 4.80 4.29 0.42
N GLY A 197 5.45 5.11 -0.41
CA GLY A 197 6.88 5.39 -0.31
C GLY A 197 7.74 4.18 -0.66
N ILE A 198 7.25 3.30 -1.54
CA ILE A 198 7.98 2.12 -2.04
C ILE A 198 8.35 2.37 -3.51
N PRO A 199 9.65 2.51 -3.85
CA PRO A 199 10.07 2.82 -5.20
C PRO A 199 9.92 1.61 -6.14
N PRO A 200 9.88 1.81 -7.46
CA PRO A 200 9.56 0.75 -8.42
C PRO A 200 10.46 -0.49 -8.36
N GLU A 201 11.73 -0.35 -8.01
CA GLU A 201 12.68 -1.46 -7.85
C GLU A 201 12.43 -2.32 -6.59
N GLN A 202 11.50 -1.91 -5.73
CA GLN A 202 11.05 -2.63 -4.54
C GLN A 202 9.62 -3.19 -4.70
N VAL A 203 9.13 -3.28 -5.94
CA VAL A 203 7.85 -3.90 -6.33
C VAL A 203 8.11 -5.03 -7.31
#